data_AF-A0A433DBX0-F1
#
_entry.id   AF-A0A433DBX0-F1
#
_cell.length_a   1.000
_cell.length_b   1.000
_cell.length_c   1.000
_cell.angle_alpha   90.00
_cell.angle_beta   90.00
_cell.angle_gamma   90.00
#
_symmetry.space_group_name_H-M   'P 1'
#
loop_
_entity.id
_entity.type
_entity.pdbx_description
1 polymer ?
#
loop_
_entity_poly.entity_id
_entity_poly.type
_entity_poly.pdbx_seq_one_letter_code
_entity_poly.pdbx_strand_id
1 'polypeptide(L)'
;MNSNNTSLVPFGSNPSSNVGKPMFSRLVASMVILTPFVFGVVIGLLLSDGYLQFLNSRTAVNVALGISQSLAHFKYLWFVFTILAPYCISYPKFRSRTQASGTFYALDLRTRSYPALRQFIICFTSTA
;
A
#
# COMPACT_ATOMS: atom_id res chain seq x y z
N MET A 1 -11.79 20.74 -20.29
CA MET A 1 -12.80 20.17 -19.36
C MET A 1 -12.67 20.89 -18.03
N ASN A 2 -13.77 21.45 -17.54
CA ASN A 2 -13.88 22.43 -16.45
C ASN A 2 -13.46 21.85 -15.08
N SER A 3 -12.65 22.56 -14.29
CA SER A 3 -11.90 22.05 -13.13
C SER A 3 -12.38 22.59 -11.78
N ASN A 4 -13.69 22.70 -11.54
CA ASN A 4 -14.25 23.18 -10.28
C ASN A 4 -15.13 22.11 -9.63
N ASN A 5 -14.51 21.12 -9.01
CA ASN A 5 -15.20 20.13 -8.17
C ASN A 5 -14.79 20.33 -6.71
N THR A 6 -15.55 21.14 -5.97
CA THR A 6 -15.46 21.30 -4.51
C THR A 6 -16.43 20.35 -3.81
N SER A 7 -16.43 19.07 -4.18
CA SER A 7 -17.24 18.07 -3.48
C SER A 7 -16.66 17.83 -2.08
N LEU A 8 -17.37 18.27 -1.05
CA LEU A 8 -17.05 17.97 0.34
C LEU A 8 -17.28 16.47 0.59
N VAL A 9 -16.18 15.73 0.80
CA VAL A 9 -16.23 14.31 1.12
C VAL A 9 -16.16 14.17 2.65
N PRO A 10 -17.16 13.54 3.30
CA PRO A 10 -17.13 13.34 4.73
C PRO A 10 -15.90 12.50 5.12
N PHE A 11 -15.18 12.97 6.15
CA PHE A 11 -14.00 12.29 6.68
C PHE A 11 -14.39 10.86 7.13
N GLY A 12 -13.67 9.85 6.64
CA GLY A 12 -13.95 8.45 6.93
C GLY A 12 -14.95 7.75 5.98
N SER A 13 -15.52 8.45 4.99
CA SER A 13 -16.19 7.74 3.88
C SER A 13 -15.15 6.98 3.05
N ASN A 14 -15.48 5.75 2.64
CA ASN A 14 -14.58 4.91 1.83
C ASN A 14 -14.19 5.68 0.56
N PRO A 15 -12.92 6.11 0.42
CA PRO A 15 -12.52 6.83 -0.77
C PRO A 15 -12.68 5.88 -1.96
N SER A 16 -13.21 6.38 -3.06
CA SER A 16 -13.17 5.64 -4.33
C SER A 16 -11.74 5.15 -4.62
N SER A 17 -11.62 3.98 -5.26
CA SER A 17 -10.33 3.41 -5.66
C SER A 17 -9.45 4.48 -6.32
N ASN A 18 -8.20 4.61 -5.86
CA ASN A 18 -7.22 5.54 -6.42
C ASN A 18 -6.31 4.88 -7.46
N VAL A 19 -6.74 3.70 -7.92
CA VAL A 19 -6.05 2.94 -8.95
C VAL A 19 -6.20 3.63 -10.30
N GLY A 20 -5.08 3.86 -10.99
CA GLY A 20 -5.03 4.57 -12.27
C GLY A 20 -5.15 6.09 -12.16
N LYS A 21 -5.32 6.66 -10.96
CA LYS A 21 -5.34 8.11 -10.75
C LYS A 21 -3.91 8.69 -10.65
N PRO A 22 -3.70 9.96 -11.02
CA PRO A 22 -2.40 10.61 -10.95
C PRO A 22 -1.81 10.60 -9.52
N MET A 23 -0.49 10.80 -9.45
CA MET A 23 0.22 10.90 -8.18
C MET A 23 -0.32 12.05 -7.34
N PHE A 24 -0.41 11.83 -6.03
CA PHE A 24 -0.71 12.90 -5.09
C PHE A 24 0.49 13.83 -4.93
N SER A 25 0.21 15.11 -4.72
CA SER A 25 1.24 16.04 -4.22
C SER A 25 1.67 15.61 -2.81
N ARG A 26 2.90 15.96 -2.41
CA ARG A 26 3.44 15.61 -1.09
C ARG A 26 2.54 16.10 0.06
N LEU A 27 1.93 17.28 -0.11
CA LEU A 27 0.99 17.87 0.84
C LEU A 27 -0.25 16.97 1.02
N VAL A 28 -0.87 16.53 -0.09
CA VAL A 28 -2.03 15.64 -0.02
C VAL A 28 -1.65 14.30 0.59
N ALA A 29 -0.49 13.74 0.25
CA ALA A 29 -0.01 12.50 0.86
C ALA A 29 0.22 12.62 2.38
N SER A 30 0.67 13.78 2.88
CA SER A 30 0.80 14.05 4.32
C SER A 30 -0.53 14.23 5.06
N MET A 31 -1.61 14.55 4.35
CA MET A 31 -2.95 14.68 4.91
C MET A 31 -3.70 13.33 4.99
N VAL A 32 -3.15 12.27 4.37
CA VAL A 32 -3.79 10.95 4.41
C VAL A 32 -3.60 10.31 5.78
N ILE A 33 -4.73 10.04 6.43
CA ILE A 33 -4.81 9.32 7.71
C ILE A 33 -5.37 7.92 7.44
N LEU A 34 -4.79 6.90 8.09
CA LEU A 34 -5.32 5.54 8.04
C LEU A 34 -6.46 5.40 9.06
N THR A 35 -7.56 4.78 8.64
CA THR A 35 -8.62 4.40 9.59
C THR A 35 -8.10 3.28 10.51
N PRO A 36 -8.58 3.17 11.76
CA PRO A 36 -8.14 2.12 12.70
C PRO A 36 -8.27 0.69 12.13
N PHE A 37 -9.29 0.45 11.30
CA PHE A 37 -9.47 -0.82 10.60
C PHE A 37 -8.33 -1.12 9.62
N VAL A 38 -8.02 -0.18 8.72
CA VAL A 38 -6.93 -0.35 7.74
C VAL A 38 -5.58 -0.45 8.46
N PHE A 39 -5.42 0.27 9.57
CA PHE A 39 -4.23 0.18 10.42
C PHE A 39 -4.02 -1.25 10.95
N GLY A 40 -5.06 -1.89 11.49
CA GLY A 40 -4.99 -3.28 11.94
C GLY A 40 -4.68 -4.27 10.80
N VAL A 41 -5.28 -4.07 9.62
CA VAL A 41 -4.98 -4.85 8.42
C VAL A 41 -3.51 -4.72 8.03
N VAL A 42 -2.96 -3.50 8.02
CA VAL A 42 -1.55 -3.24 7.71
C VAL A 42 -0.62 -3.95 8.69
N ILE A 43 -0.93 -3.96 10.00
CA ILE A 43 -0.15 -4.71 10.99
C ILE A 43 -0.17 -6.21 10.69
N GLY A 44 -1.36 -6.78 10.49
CA GLY A 44 -1.48 -8.21 10.19
C GLY A 44 -0.73 -8.63 8.94
N LEU A 45 -0.74 -7.78 7.91
CA LEU A 45 0.04 -8.00 6.70
C LEU A 45 1.54 -7.95 6.96
N LEU A 46 2.00 -6.99 7.76
CA LEU A 46 3.41 -6.84 8.11
C LEU A 46 3.93 -8.00 8.97
N LEU A 47 3.09 -8.59 9.82
CA LEU A 47 3.43 -9.78 10.61
C LEU A 47 3.49 -11.07 9.78
N SER A 48 2.78 -11.13 8.65
CA SER A 48 2.71 -12.32 7.80
C SER A 48 3.86 -12.36 6.79
N ASP A 49 3.71 -11.66 5.66
CA ASP A 49 4.68 -11.64 4.53
C ASP A 49 4.85 -10.24 3.94
N GLY A 50 4.28 -9.23 4.61
CA GLY A 50 4.39 -7.83 4.21
C GLY A 50 5.75 -7.27 4.54
N TYR A 51 6.23 -6.36 3.69
CA TYR A 51 7.47 -5.63 3.91
C TYR A 51 7.26 -4.13 3.70
N LEU A 52 8.07 -3.33 4.37
CA LEU A 52 8.10 -1.89 4.18
C LEU A 52 9.24 -1.54 3.22
N GLN A 53 8.90 -0.83 2.15
CA GLN A 53 9.85 -0.32 1.17
C GLN A 53 10.11 1.17 1.42
N PHE A 54 11.36 1.50 1.72
CA PHE A 54 11.83 2.88 1.79
C PHE A 54 12.07 3.39 0.37
N LEU A 55 11.34 4.43 -0.06
CA LEU A 55 11.56 5.04 -1.38
C LEU A 55 12.80 5.95 -1.40
N ASN A 56 13.28 6.39 -0.24
CA ASN A 56 14.47 7.23 -0.15
C ASN A 56 15.36 6.74 1.00
N SER A 57 16.58 6.29 0.65
CA SER A 57 17.54 5.69 1.59
C SER A 57 18.03 6.68 2.65
N ARG A 58 18.07 7.98 2.34
CA ARG A 58 18.61 9.02 3.24
C ARG A 58 17.60 9.63 4.20
N THR A 59 16.31 9.43 3.98
CA THR A 59 15.26 10.01 4.85
C THR A 59 14.05 9.11 4.83
N ALA A 60 13.79 8.43 5.94
CA ALA A 60 12.66 7.52 6.17
C ALA A 60 11.28 8.23 6.21
N VAL A 61 11.11 9.27 5.38
CA VAL A 61 9.93 10.13 5.31
C VAL A 61 8.79 9.44 4.56
N ASN A 62 9.14 8.63 3.56
CA ASN A 62 8.17 8.05 2.63
C ASN A 62 8.36 6.54 2.54
N VAL A 63 7.39 5.83 3.11
CA VAL A 63 7.44 4.36 3.25
C VAL A 63 6.20 3.78 2.62
N ALA A 64 6.40 2.80 1.74
CA ALA A 64 5.34 2.07 1.08
C ALA A 64 5.25 0.65 1.66
N LEU A 65 4.04 0.13 1.79
CA LEU A 65 3.82 -1.27 2.13
C LEU A 65 3.80 -2.09 0.84
N GLY A 66 4.58 -3.17 0.83
CA GLY A 66 4.62 -4.15 -0.23
C GLY A 66 4.29 -5.53 0.29
N ILE A 67 3.57 -6.32 -0.50
CA ILE A 67 3.31 -7.73 -0.24
C ILE A 67 3.54 -8.48 -1.54
N SER A 68 4.26 -9.59 -1.46
CA SER A 68 4.48 -10.48 -2.60
C SER A 68 4.20 -11.91 -2.15
N GLN A 69 3.13 -12.53 -2.69
CA GLN A 69 2.81 -13.93 -2.40
C GLN A 69 2.59 -14.73 -3.69
N SER A 70 2.67 -16.06 -3.57
CA SER A 70 2.36 -17.00 -4.65
C SER A 70 0.91 -16.87 -5.13
N LEU A 71 0.65 -17.18 -6.41
CA LEU A 71 -0.70 -17.21 -6.98
C LEU A 71 -1.66 -18.17 -6.27
N ALA A 72 -1.15 -19.15 -5.52
CA ALA A 72 -1.97 -20.04 -4.69
C ALA A 72 -2.87 -19.27 -3.70
N HIS A 73 -2.42 -18.09 -3.24
CA HIS A 73 -3.15 -17.24 -2.29
C HIS A 73 -3.88 -16.06 -2.96
N PHE A 74 -4.17 -16.15 -4.26
CA PHE A 74 -4.78 -15.05 -5.03
C PHE A 74 -6.08 -14.53 -4.39
N LYS A 75 -6.95 -15.42 -3.92
CA LYS A 75 -8.24 -15.03 -3.30
C LYS A 75 -8.04 -14.12 -2.09
N TYR A 76 -7.05 -14.44 -1.25
CA TYR A 76 -6.71 -13.63 -0.09
C TYR A 76 -6.11 -12.28 -0.50
N LEU A 77 -5.13 -12.28 -1.41
CA LEU A 77 -4.52 -11.04 -1.89
C LEU A 77 -5.52 -10.12 -2.59
N TRP A 78 -6.47 -10.68 -3.33
CA TRP A 78 -7.52 -9.91 -3.97
C TRP A 78 -8.45 -9.26 -2.94
N PHE A 79 -8.85 -10.00 -1.90
CA PHE A 79 -9.62 -9.45 -0.79
C PHE A 79 -8.89 -8.30 -0.09
N VAL A 80 -7.62 -8.51 0.28
CA VAL A 80 -6.77 -7.46 0.88
C VAL A 80 -6.66 -6.25 -0.05
N PHE A 81 -6.49 -6.48 -1.36
CA PHE A 81 -6.46 -5.41 -2.35
C PHE A 81 -7.75 -4.60 -2.38
N THR A 82 -8.95 -5.20 -2.24
CA THR A 82 -10.19 -4.43 -2.21
C THR A 82 -10.25 -3.44 -1.04
N ILE A 83 -9.68 -3.81 0.11
CA ILE A 83 -9.58 -2.95 1.29
C ILE A 83 -8.51 -1.85 1.07
N LEU A 84 -7.38 -2.21 0.48
CA LEU A 84 -6.24 -1.31 0.27
C LEU A 84 -6.33 -0.50 -1.05
N ALA A 85 -7.32 -0.76 -1.91
CA ALA A 85 -7.48 -0.10 -3.21
C ALA A 85 -7.47 1.44 -3.15
N PRO A 86 -8.06 2.10 -2.14
CA PRO A 86 -7.97 3.56 -1.99
C PRO A 86 -6.54 4.07 -1.73
N TYR A 87 -5.66 3.20 -1.22
CA TYR A 87 -4.27 3.51 -0.86
C TYR A 87 -3.26 3.11 -1.96
N CYS A 88 -3.72 2.42 -3.00
CA CYS A 88 -2.89 1.92 -4.10
C CYS A 88 -2.95 2.83 -5.34
N ILE A 89 -1.85 2.91 -6.10
CA ILE A 89 -1.82 3.57 -7.44
C ILE A 89 -2.21 2.58 -8.53
N SER A 90 -1.80 1.34 -8.38
CA SER A 90 -1.91 0.32 -9.41
C SER A 90 -2.62 -0.90 -8.85
N TYR A 91 -3.23 -1.65 -9.76
CA TYR A 91 -3.63 -3.03 -9.50
C TYR A 91 -2.41 -3.87 -9.09
N PRO A 92 -2.64 -5.02 -8.42
CA PRO A 92 -1.58 -5.99 -8.16
C PRO A 92 -0.88 -6.39 -9.45
N LYS A 93 0.45 -6.45 -9.42
CA LYS A 93 1.27 -6.80 -10.58
C LYS A 93 1.56 -8.28 -10.57
N PHE A 94 1.36 -8.93 -11.71
CA PHE A 94 1.85 -10.29 -11.92
C PHE A 94 3.37 -10.24 -12.11
N ARG A 95 4.09 -11.04 -11.31
CA ARG A 95 5.53 -11.19 -11.38
C ARG A 95 5.86 -12.65 -11.60
N SER A 96 6.53 -12.96 -12.71
CA SER A 96 7.16 -14.26 -12.93
C SER A 96 8.63 -14.20 -12.56
N ARG A 97 9.13 -15.23 -11.88
CA ARG A 97 10.55 -15.40 -11.59
C ARG A 97 10.99 -16.78 -12.08
N THR A 98 11.90 -16.78 -13.04
CA THR A 98 12.53 -18.02 -13.51
C THR A 98 13.72 -18.34 -12.60
N GLN A 99 13.75 -19.56 -12.07
CA GLN A 99 14.87 -20.12 -11.33
C GLN A 99 15.31 -21.43 -11.99
N ALA A 100 16.46 -21.97 -11.59
CA ALA A 100 16.96 -23.25 -12.11
C ALA A 100 15.95 -24.41 -11.93
N SER A 101 15.10 -24.33 -10.92
CA SER A 101 14.04 -25.31 -10.60
C SER A 101 12.70 -25.07 -11.33
N GLY A 102 12.57 -24.02 -12.14
CA GLY A 102 11.35 -23.72 -12.91
C GLY A 102 10.89 -22.26 -12.83
N THR A 103 9.72 -21.99 -13.42
CA THR A 103 9.07 -20.68 -13.44
C THR A 103 8.06 -20.54 -12.29
N PHE A 104 8.26 -19.52 -11.46
CA PHE A 104 7.39 -19.22 -10.33
C PHE A 104 6.56 -17.98 -10.63
N TYR A 105 5.26 -18.04 -10.32
CA TYR A 105 4.35 -16.92 -10.50
C TYR A 105 3.89 -16.38 -9.15
N ALA A 106 4.05 -15.08 -8.96
CA ALA A 106 3.68 -14.35 -7.77
C ALA A 106 2.85 -13.12 -8.12
N LEU A 107 2.07 -12.67 -7.17
CA LEU A 107 1.32 -11.42 -7.23
C LEU A 107 1.96 -10.42 -6.26
N ASP A 108 2.29 -9.24 -6.76
CA ASP A 108 2.96 -8.17 -6.04
C ASP A 108 2.00 -6.99 -5.88
N LEU A 109 1.62 -6.70 -4.64
CA LEU A 109 0.77 -5.57 -4.26
C LEU A 109 1.64 -4.53 -3.57
N ARG A 110 1.54 -3.26 -3.99
CA ARG A 110 2.22 -2.14 -3.34
C ARG A 110 1.31 -0.95 -3.16
N THR A 111 1.35 -0.37 -1.97
CA THR A 111 0.67 0.89 -1.66
C THR A 111 1.49 2.09 -2.13
N ARG A 112 0.88 3.27 -2.12
CA ARG A 112 1.66 4.53 -2.15
C ARG A 112 2.53 4.64 -0.90
N SER A 113 3.54 5.50 -0.98
CA SER A 113 4.28 5.92 0.19
C SER A 113 3.45 6.94 0.99
N TYR A 114 3.28 6.65 2.28
CA TYR A 114 2.54 7.53 3.18
C TYR A 114 3.35 7.83 4.43
N PRO A 115 3.42 9.09 4.88
CA PRO A 115 4.06 9.45 6.15
C PRO A 115 3.40 8.76 7.35
N ALA A 116 2.09 8.48 7.28
CA ALA A 116 1.36 7.78 8.35
C ALA A 116 1.89 6.35 8.61
N LEU A 117 2.47 5.69 7.60
CA LEU A 117 3.08 4.36 7.77
C LEU A 117 4.41 4.40 8.54
N ARG A 118 4.99 5.59 8.77
CA ARG A 118 6.23 5.75 9.54
C ARG A 118 6.08 5.28 10.99
N GLN A 119 4.87 5.37 11.57
CA GLN A 119 4.63 4.91 12.93
C GLN A 119 4.94 3.42 13.10
N PHE A 120 4.67 2.61 12.08
CA PHE A 120 5.01 1.18 12.10
C PHE A 120 6.52 0.95 12.14
N ILE A 121 7.30 1.74 11.42
CA ILE A 121 8.76 1.56 11.41
C ILE A 121 9.33 1.77 12.80
N ILE A 122 8.95 2.86 13.46
CA ILE A 122 9.42 3.14 14.83
C ILE A 122 9.05 1.96 15.75
N CYS A 123 7.84 1.43 15.63
CA CYS A 123 7.39 0.29 16.44
C CYS A 123 8.17 -1.01 16.15
N PHE A 124 8.54 -1.28 14.90
CA PHE A 124 9.18 -2.53 14.48
C PHE A 124 10.72 -2.47 14.42
N THR A 125 11.33 -1.28 14.40
CA THR A 125 12.79 -1.12 14.29
C THR A 125 13.44 -0.48 15.53
N SER A 126 12.69 -0.09 16.56
CA SER A 126 13.24 0.53 17.79
C SER A 126 13.83 -0.47 18.79
N THR A 127 13.90 -1.76 18.46
CA THR A 127 14.64 -2.77 19.24
C THR A 127 15.92 -3.13 18.49
N ALA A 128 16.93 -2.27 18.59
CA ALA A 128 18.32 -2.57 18.27
C ALA A 128 19.23 -1.68 19.13
#